data_AF-A0A914FHX4-F1
#
_entry.id   AF-A0A914FHX4-F1
#
_cell.length_a   1.000
_cell.length_b   1.000
_cell.length_c   1.000
_cell.angle_alpha   90.00
_cell.angle_beta   90.00
_cell.angle_gamma   90.00
#
_symmetry.space_group_name_H-M   'P 1'
#
loop_
_entity.id
_entity.type
_entity.pdbx_description
1 polymer ?
#
loop_
_entity_poly.entity_id
_entity_poly.type
_entity_poly.pdbx_seq_one_letter_code
_entity_poly.pdbx_strand_id
1 'polypeptide(L)'
;MFAVEPHMSQRRAENELEISDTSVQRILKEVRWHPFKMQKIQALELGDLQCRITFAQNQLDLLAAEPDFLNRIDWSDKRIHIGIVVKLFIHLE
;
A
#
# COMPACT_ATOMS: atom_id res chain seq x y z
N MET A 1 -23.36 -5.32 7.57
CA MET A 1 -23.31 -5.52 6.11
C MET A 1 -21.96 -5.08 5.56
N PHE A 2 -21.70 -3.81 5.22
CA PHE A 2 -20.38 -3.36 4.74
C PHE A 2 -19.22 -3.51 5.75
N ALA A 3 -19.50 -3.40 7.06
CA ALA A 3 -18.49 -3.66 8.10
C ALA A 3 -18.09 -5.15 8.24
N VAL A 4 -18.93 -6.07 7.74
CA VAL A 4 -18.70 -7.52 7.79
C VAL A 4 -18.15 -8.03 6.46
N GLU A 5 -18.63 -7.47 5.35
CA GLU A 5 -18.17 -7.79 4.00
C GLU A 5 -17.77 -6.49 3.27
N PRO A 6 -16.51 -6.05 3.38
CA PRO A 6 -16.07 -4.74 2.87
C PRO A 6 -16.05 -4.64 1.34
N HIS A 7 -16.04 -5.79 0.65
CA HIS A 7 -16.04 -5.90 -0.80
C HIS A 7 -17.43 -5.86 -1.43
N MET A 8 -18.47 -5.73 -0.61
CA MET A 8 -19.84 -5.63 -1.09
C MET A 8 -20.06 -4.32 -1.86
N SER A 9 -20.66 -4.43 -3.04
CA SER A 9 -21.03 -3.26 -3.85
C SER A 9 -22.33 -2.62 -3.36
N GLN A 10 -22.50 -1.32 -3.60
CA GLN A 10 -23.77 -0.61 -3.30
C GLN A 10 -24.96 -1.22 -4.04
N ARG A 11 -24.74 -1.72 -5.27
CA ARG A 11 -25.76 -2.44 -6.05
C ARG A 11 -26.14 -3.79 -5.43
N ARG A 12 -25.19 -4.51 -4.85
CA ARG A 12 -25.50 -5.74 -4.10
C ARG A 12 -26.28 -5.39 -2.83
N ALA A 13 -25.93 -4.29 -2.17
CA ALA A 13 -26.65 -3.78 -1.00
C ALA A 13 -28.09 -3.35 -1.33
N GLU A 14 -28.29 -2.70 -2.47
CA GLU A 14 -29.60 -2.34 -3.02
C GLU A 14 -30.49 -3.58 -3.16
N ASN A 15 -29.96 -4.64 -3.77
CA ASN A 15 -30.69 -5.89 -4.00
C ASN A 15 -30.97 -6.67 -2.70
N GLU A 16 -29.99 -6.76 -1.78
CA GLU A 16 -30.15 -7.53 -0.53
C GLU A 16 -31.06 -6.83 0.49
N LEU A 17 -31.07 -5.49 0.51
CA LEU A 17 -31.87 -4.70 1.44
C LEU A 17 -33.18 -4.20 0.84
N GLU A 18 -33.42 -4.43 -0.46
CA GLU A 18 -34.59 -3.96 -1.21
C GLU A 18 -34.84 -2.44 -1.08
N ILE A 19 -33.79 -1.65 -0.92
CA ILE A 19 -33.83 -0.18 -0.86
C ILE A 19 -33.16 0.40 -2.08
N SER A 20 -33.58 1.58 -2.53
CA SER A 20 -32.96 2.25 -3.69
C SER A 20 -31.47 2.54 -3.48
N ASP A 21 -30.68 2.53 -4.56
CA ASP A 21 -29.26 2.93 -4.53
C ASP A 21 -29.05 4.31 -3.90
N THR A 22 -29.96 5.26 -4.16
CA THR A 22 -29.94 6.60 -3.52
C THR A 22 -30.08 6.54 -2.00
N SER A 23 -30.89 5.61 -1.49
CA SER A 23 -31.06 5.39 -0.05
C SER A 23 -29.80 4.75 0.56
N VAL A 24 -29.21 3.76 -0.13
CA VAL A 24 -27.91 3.17 0.24
C VAL A 24 -26.84 4.26 0.34
N GLN A 25 -26.72 5.11 -0.68
CA GLN A 25 -25.76 6.22 -0.71
C GLN A 25 -25.98 7.23 0.42
N ARG A 26 -27.24 7.58 0.72
CA ARG A 26 -27.56 8.51 1.81
C ARG A 26 -27.14 7.92 3.16
N ILE A 27 -27.49 6.68 3.43
CA ILE A 27 -27.13 5.99 4.67
C ILE A 27 -25.61 5.93 4.82
N LEU A 28 -24.89 5.56 3.75
CA LEU A 28 -23.42 5.51 3.76
C LEU A 28 -22.78 6.86 4.10
N LYS A 29 -23.33 7.97 3.59
CA LYS A 29 -22.87 9.33 3.92
C LYS A 29 -23.14 9.67 5.40
N GLU A 30 -24.32 9.33 5.92
CA GLU A 30 -24.69 9.58 7.32
C GLU A 30 -23.76 8.83 8.29
N VAL A 31 -23.43 7.57 7.99
CA VAL A 31 -22.51 6.76 8.81
C VAL A 31 -21.03 6.98 8.48
N ARG A 32 -20.70 7.87 7.54
CA ARG A 32 -19.35 8.17 7.04
C ARG A 32 -18.58 6.92 6.57
N TRP A 33 -19.30 5.99 5.95
CA TRP A 33 -18.69 4.82 5.33
C TRP A 33 -18.42 5.07 3.85
N HIS A 34 -17.20 4.76 3.44
CA HIS A 34 -16.77 4.79 2.05
C HIS A 34 -16.51 3.35 1.63
N PRO A 35 -17.46 2.67 0.95
CA PRO A 35 -17.26 1.31 0.47
C PRO A 35 -15.96 1.20 -0.31
N PHE A 36 -15.25 0.08 -0.15
CA PHE A 36 -13.92 -0.09 -0.72
C PHE A 36 -13.95 0.13 -2.24
N LYS A 37 -13.16 1.10 -2.71
CA LYS A 37 -12.83 1.23 -4.13
C LYS A 37 -11.82 0.13 -4.45
N MET A 38 -12.19 -0.84 -5.28
CA MET A 38 -11.23 -1.85 -5.75
C MET A 38 -10.05 -1.15 -6.43
N GLN A 39 -8.89 -1.21 -5.80
CA GLN A 39 -7.64 -0.75 -6.39
C GLN A 39 -6.98 -1.94 -7.07
N LYS A 40 -6.59 -1.77 -8.34
CA LYS A 40 -5.73 -2.74 -9.02
C LYS A 40 -4.35 -2.63 -8.39
N ILE A 41 -4.00 -3.60 -7.56
CA ILE A 41 -2.66 -3.78 -7.03
C ILE A 41 -1.97 -4.91 -7.79
N GLN A 42 -0.64 -4.88 -7.86
CA GLN A 42 0.13 -6.01 -8.35
C GLN A 42 -0.16 -7.22 -7.44
N ALA A 43 -0.35 -8.40 -8.04
CA ALA A 43 -0.51 -9.63 -7.27
C ALA A 43 0.77 -9.86 -6.45
N LEU A 44 0.61 -10.10 -5.15
CA LEU A 44 1.74 -10.40 -4.26
C LEU A 44 2.14 -11.86 -4.43
N GLU A 45 3.42 -12.10 -4.71
CA GLU A 45 3.98 -13.44 -4.74
C GLU A 45 4.35 -13.93 -3.33
N LEU A 46 4.45 -15.25 -3.17
CA LEU A 46 4.95 -15.85 -1.93
C LEU A 46 6.40 -15.42 -1.71
N GLY A 47 6.61 -14.55 -0.72
CA GLY A 47 7.93 -13.97 -0.39
C GLY A 47 7.99 -12.46 -0.52
N ASP A 48 7.10 -11.83 -1.30
CA ASP A 48 7.09 -10.37 -1.50
C ASP A 48 6.96 -9.62 -0.17
N LEU A 49 6.10 -10.11 0.72
CA LEU A 49 5.92 -9.52 2.04
C LEU A 49 7.22 -9.51 2.82
N GLN A 50 7.95 -10.64 2.86
CA GLN A 50 9.21 -10.74 3.58
C GLN A 50 10.27 -9.85 2.95
N CYS A 51 10.38 -9.84 1.62
CA CYS A 51 11.30 -8.96 0.89
C CYS A 51 11.03 -7.47 1.20
N ARG A 52 9.75 -7.07 1.22
CA ARG A 52 9.34 -5.69 1.55
C ARG A 52 9.65 -5.32 2.99
N ILE A 53 9.39 -6.23 3.94
CA ILE A 53 9.71 -6.02 5.37
C ILE A 53 11.22 -5.87 5.55
N THR A 54 12.01 -6.81 5.01
CA THR A 54 13.47 -6.77 5.11
C THR A 54 14.04 -5.49 4.47
N PHE A 55 13.54 -5.10 3.29
CA PHE A 55 13.95 -3.85 2.67
C PHE A 55 13.64 -2.64 3.55
N ALA A 56 12.41 -2.54 4.06
CA ALA A 56 12.00 -1.42 4.90
C ALA A 56 12.84 -1.34 6.18
N GLN A 57 13.09 -2.47 6.84
CA GLN A 57 13.94 -2.52 8.03
C GLN A 57 15.36 -2.02 7.74
N ASN A 58 15.97 -2.51 6.64
CA ASN A 58 17.30 -2.07 6.25
C ASN A 58 17.36 -0.56 5.98
N GLN A 59 16.33 0.02 5.36
CA GLN A 59 16.29 1.47 5.14
C GLN A 59 16.12 2.26 6.44
N LEU A 60 15.33 1.75 7.38
CA LEU A 60 15.17 2.37 8.71
C LEU A 60 16.48 2.32 9.50
N ASP A 61 17.19 1.21 9.47
CA ASP A 61 18.48 1.06 10.16
C ASP A 61 19.54 2.00 9.57
N LEU A 62 19.58 2.14 8.24
CA LEU A 62 20.44 3.10 7.55
C LEU A 62 20.08 4.55 7.90
N LEU A 63 18.80 4.88 7.98
CA LEU A 63 18.35 6.22 8.36
C LEU A 63 18.68 6.53 9.82
N ALA A 64 18.62 5.54 10.71
CA ALA A 64 19.00 5.68 12.11
C ALA A 64 20.51 5.91 12.27
N ALA A 65 21.33 5.25 11.46
CA ALA A 65 22.79 5.43 11.47
C ALA A 65 23.24 6.72 10.77
N GLU A 66 22.60 7.09 9.66
CA GLU A 66 22.90 8.28 8.86
C GLU A 66 21.61 9.05 8.52
N PRO A 67 21.20 10.03 9.36
CA PRO A 67 19.93 10.76 9.17
C PRO A 67 19.81 11.49 7.82
N ASP A 68 20.94 11.88 7.22
CA ASP A 68 20.99 12.57 5.91
C ASP A 68 21.06 11.63 4.71
N PHE A 69 21.03 10.31 4.92
CA PHE A 69 21.18 9.31 3.86
C PHE A 69 20.17 9.51 2.71
N LEU A 70 18.89 9.74 3.04
CA LEU A 70 17.83 9.91 2.05
C LEU A 70 18.02 11.15 1.16
N ASN A 71 18.69 12.19 1.67
CA ASN A 71 19.00 13.41 0.92
C ASN A 71 20.09 13.18 -0.15
N ARG A 72 20.83 12.07 -0.06
CA ARG A 72 21.88 11.69 -1.01
C ARG A 72 21.38 10.72 -2.09
N ILE A 73 20.12 10.28 -2.02
CA ILE A 73 19.54 9.37 -3.00
C ILE A 73 18.90 10.17 -4.13
N ASP A 74 19.35 9.94 -5.36
CA ASP A 74 18.67 10.41 -6.56
C ASP A 74 17.67 9.35 -7.04
N TRP A 75 16.38 9.71 -7.02
CA TRP A 75 15.27 8.80 -7.32
C TRP A 75 14.91 8.91 -8.80
N SER A 76 15.08 7.82 -9.56
CA SER A 76 14.66 7.72 -10.95
C SER A 76 13.72 6.54 -11.17
N ASP A 77 12.57 6.82 -11.81
CA ASP A 77 11.50 5.87 -12.11
C ASP A 77 11.91 4.76 -13.09
N LYS A 78 13.01 4.95 -13.83
CA LYS A 78 13.47 3.96 -14.80
C LYS A 78 14.39 2.91 -14.15
N ARG A 79 15.13 3.30 -13.12
CA ARG A 79 16.04 2.49 -12.29
C ARG A 79 16.36 3.31 -11.04
N ILE A 80 16.17 2.74 -9.85
CA ILE A 80 16.89 3.25 -8.67
C ILE A 80 18.36 2.96 -8.92
N HIS A 81 19.10 3.94 -9.43
CA HIS A 81 20.55 3.86 -9.51
C HIS A 81 21.08 4.07 -8.10
N ILE A 82 21.15 3.00 -7.31
CA ILE A 82 22.03 2.95 -6.14
C ILE A 82 23.49 2.80 -6.64
N GLY A 83 23.94 3.72 -7.49
CA GLY A 83 25.35 4.00 -7.70
C GLY A 83 25.63 5.21 -6.83
N ILE A 84 25.98 5.06 -5.56
CA ILE A 84 27.40 5.09 -5.18
C ILE A 84 27.69 4.34 -3.86
N VAL A 85 26.71 3.87 -3.08
CA VAL A 85 26.99 3.37 -1.71
C VAL A 85 26.95 1.85 -1.55
N VAL A 86 26.19 1.09 -2.35
CA VAL A 86 26.15 -0.39 -2.18
C VAL A 86 27.40 -1.09 -2.72
N LYS A 87 28.18 -0.43 -3.59
CA LYS A 87 29.41 -1.03 -4.13
C LYS A 87 30.55 -1.11 -3.11
N LEU A 88 30.46 -0.41 -1.98
CA LEU A 88 31.44 -0.48 -0.90
C LEU A 88 31.20 -1.64 0.09
N PHE A 89 30.02 -2.27 0.08
CA PHE A 89 29.69 -3.33 1.05
C PHE A 89 29.80 -4.76 0.50
N ILE A 90 30.06 -4.95 -0.80
CA ILE A 90 30.28 -6.27 -1.44
C ILE A 90 31.77 -6.50 -1.81
N HIS A 91 32.68 -5.74 -1.21
CA HIS A 91 34.13 -5.89 -1.45
C HIS A 91 34.98 -5.83 -0.17
N LEU A 92 34.37 -6.13 0.98
CA LEU A 92 35.06 -6.38 2.24
C LEU A 92 34.67 -7.78 2.76
N GLU A 93 34.97 -8.79 1.95
CA GLU A 93 35.34 -10.15 2.39
C GLU A 93 36.59 -10.57 1.63
#